data_AF-A0A174DUP2-F1
#
_entry.id   AF-A0A174DUP2-F1
#
_cell.length_a   1.000
_cell.length_b   1.000
_cell.length_c   1.000
_cell.angle_alpha   90.00
_cell.angle_beta   90.00
_cell.angle_gamma   90.00
#
_symmetry.space_group_name_H-M   'P 1'
#
loop_
_entity.id
_entity.type
_entity.pdbx_description
1 polymer ?
#
loop_
_entity_poly.entity_id
_entity_poly.type
_entity_poly.pdbx_seq_one_letter_code
_entity_poly.pdbx_strand_id
1 'polypeptide(L)'
;MKKISYRKRIASLAFGLFGAVFLVFACVYHNKTEDFSNIITIQSGEDKFTQSEIASIRQDTASAETFTAWTEQKNQTVRATINERSSNADILLLCGDSHSVLPWGKNLPESDTEGCILGASLAEQLFGGTEVEGQQILYNGRELTVRGIVKEPQNIMLCQSAANDETASGTQTGSNGNQQTGSSENNQQEICYDKISLLYTDKSKAINRTAAEFISRYGLDGQILHYEYKRNLSWFTDLIPGKWSDFSGWKENLKTLQSDEKILKQCEKSTVESLYLEWIWKRNNCFLMCLVMAELL
;
A
#
# COMPACT_ATOMS: atom_id res chain seq x y z
N MET A 1 -3.68 8.15 -61.90
CA MET A 1 -3.52 9.02 -60.72
C MET A 1 -4.12 8.35 -59.49
N LYS A 2 -3.31 7.66 -58.67
CA LYS A 2 -3.76 7.17 -57.35
C LYS A 2 -3.58 8.28 -56.31
N LYS A 3 -4.51 9.25 -56.27
CA LYS A 3 -4.71 10.08 -55.07
C LYS A 3 -5.43 9.22 -54.03
N ILE A 4 -4.74 8.23 -53.47
CA ILE A 4 -5.10 7.81 -52.11
C ILE A 4 -4.86 9.07 -51.29
N SER A 5 -5.98 9.71 -50.91
CA SER A 5 -6.03 11.06 -50.36
C SER A 5 -4.92 11.23 -49.31
N TYR A 6 -4.06 12.22 -49.51
CA TYR A 6 -2.98 12.60 -48.58
C TYR A 6 -3.49 12.70 -47.12
N ARG A 7 -4.77 13.08 -46.95
CA ARG A 7 -5.48 13.05 -45.66
C ARG A 7 -5.60 11.67 -45.02
N LYS A 8 -5.83 10.60 -45.80
CA LYS A 8 -5.88 9.22 -45.29
C LYS A 8 -4.51 8.75 -44.79
N ARG A 9 -3.43 9.14 -45.47
CA ARG A 9 -2.06 8.81 -45.04
C ARG A 9 -1.64 9.57 -43.78
N ILE A 10 -2.01 10.84 -43.66
CA ILE A 10 -1.79 11.62 -42.44
C ILE A 10 -2.60 11.06 -41.27
N ALA A 11 -3.88 10.71 -41.50
CA ALA A 11 -4.72 10.12 -40.46
C ALA A 11 -4.16 8.78 -39.96
N SER A 12 -3.76 7.88 -40.86
CA SER A 12 -3.12 6.61 -40.51
C SER A 12 -1.80 6.81 -39.72
N LEU A 13 -0.94 7.75 -40.13
CA LEU A 13 0.27 8.11 -39.37
C LEU A 13 -0.04 8.67 -37.97
N ALA A 14 -1.06 9.53 -37.86
CA ALA A 14 -1.48 10.08 -36.59
C ALA A 14 -2.01 8.98 -35.66
N PHE A 15 -2.87 8.08 -36.15
CA PHE A 15 -3.39 6.96 -35.38
C PHE A 15 -2.30 6.01 -34.90
N GLY A 16 -1.29 5.73 -35.75
CA GLY A 16 -0.11 4.95 -35.35
C GLY A 16 0.71 5.62 -34.25
N LEU A 17 0.92 6.94 -34.32
CA LEU A 17 1.62 7.68 -33.26
C LEU A 17 0.85 7.62 -31.94
N PHE A 18 -0.46 7.85 -31.96
CA PHE A 18 -1.30 7.77 -30.77
C PHE A 18 -1.31 6.35 -30.18
N GLY A 19 -1.42 5.31 -31.01
CA GLY A 19 -1.30 3.92 -30.57
C GLY A 19 0.02 3.65 -29.85
N ALA A 20 1.15 4.13 -30.40
CA ALA A 20 2.46 4.00 -29.76
C ALA A 20 2.54 4.71 -28.40
N VAL A 21 1.94 5.90 -28.26
CA VAL A 21 1.87 6.61 -26.98
C VAL A 21 1.09 5.80 -25.94
N PHE A 22 -0.07 5.23 -26.31
CA PHE A 22 -0.84 4.38 -25.41
C PHE A 22 -0.09 3.10 -25.02
N LEU A 23 0.67 2.50 -25.94
CA LEU A 23 1.51 1.35 -25.64
C LEU A 23 2.61 1.69 -24.62
N VAL A 24 3.27 2.85 -24.77
CA VAL A 24 4.28 3.32 -23.80
C VAL A 24 3.66 3.48 -22.42
N PHE A 25 2.49 4.12 -22.32
CA PHE A 25 1.80 4.24 -21.03
C PHE A 25 1.38 2.88 -20.45
N ALA A 26 0.91 1.96 -21.28
CA ALA A 26 0.60 0.60 -20.85
C ALA A 26 1.83 -0.11 -20.25
N CYS A 27 3.00 0.01 -20.89
CA CYS A 27 4.26 -0.51 -20.36
C CYS A 27 4.68 0.16 -19.04
N VAL A 28 4.53 1.49 -18.93
CA VAL A 28 4.83 2.23 -17.70
C VAL A 28 3.98 1.73 -16.52
N TYR A 29 2.66 1.62 -16.71
CA TYR A 29 1.78 1.11 -15.65
C TYR A 29 1.97 -0.39 -15.41
N HIS A 30 2.34 -1.17 -16.42
CA HIS A 30 2.70 -2.58 -16.23
C HIS A 30 3.89 -2.73 -15.29
N ASN A 31 4.97 -1.97 -15.53
CA ASN A 31 6.14 -1.98 -14.65
C ASN A 31 5.79 -1.55 -13.22
N LYS A 32 5.01 -0.47 -13.04
CA LYS A 32 4.54 -0.05 -11.71
C LYS A 32 3.73 -1.14 -10.99
N THR A 33 2.96 -1.95 -11.73
CA THR A 33 2.19 -3.05 -11.13
C THR A 33 3.03 -4.29 -10.82
N GLU A 34 4.18 -4.45 -11.46
CA GLU A 34 5.12 -5.55 -11.20
C GLU A 34 5.87 -5.36 -9.87
N ASP A 35 6.11 -4.13 -9.42
CA ASP A 35 6.76 -3.88 -8.12
C ASP A 35 5.96 -4.46 -6.93
N PHE A 36 4.63 -4.51 -7.06
CA PHE A 36 3.74 -5.14 -6.09
C PHE A 36 3.59 -6.65 -6.26
N SER A 37 4.17 -7.23 -7.32
CA SER A 37 3.89 -8.61 -7.67
C SER A 37 4.35 -9.61 -6.62
N ASN A 38 5.22 -9.22 -5.69
CA ASN A 38 5.81 -10.11 -4.68
C ASN A 38 5.28 -9.84 -3.27
N ILE A 39 4.17 -9.09 -3.15
CA ILE A 39 3.58 -8.70 -1.88
C ILE A 39 2.18 -9.32 -1.76
N ILE A 40 1.95 -10.04 -0.67
CA ILE A 40 0.63 -10.54 -0.31
C ILE A 40 0.15 -9.76 0.90
N THR A 41 -1.03 -9.17 0.81
CA THR A 41 -1.65 -8.49 1.95
C THR A 41 -2.72 -9.38 2.57
N ILE A 42 -2.59 -9.64 3.86
CA ILE A 42 -3.60 -10.24 4.72
C ILE A 42 -4.32 -9.10 5.42
N GLN A 43 -5.64 -9.08 5.35
CA GLN A 43 -6.48 -8.16 6.10
C GLN A 43 -7.05 -8.86 7.33
N SER A 44 -7.04 -8.18 8.46
CA SER A 44 -7.69 -8.62 9.70
C SER A 44 -9.19 -8.89 9.51
N GLY A 45 -9.73 -9.79 10.34
CA GLY A 45 -11.15 -10.11 10.41
C GLY A 45 -11.95 -9.03 11.15
N GLU A 46 -12.71 -9.44 12.17
CA GLU A 46 -13.49 -8.50 12.99
C GLU A 46 -12.58 -7.67 13.91
N ASP A 47 -11.58 -8.34 14.51
CA ASP A 47 -10.59 -7.73 15.39
C ASP A 47 -9.28 -7.44 14.63
N LYS A 48 -8.68 -6.27 14.91
CA LYS A 48 -7.37 -5.89 14.37
C LYS A 48 -6.25 -6.69 15.02
N PHE A 49 -5.15 -6.91 14.30
CA PHE A 49 -3.97 -7.57 14.85
C PHE A 49 -3.32 -6.70 15.93
N THR A 50 -3.13 -7.26 17.11
CA THR A 50 -2.51 -6.58 18.25
C THR A 50 -1.00 -6.54 18.14
N GLN A 51 -0.36 -5.63 18.87
CA GLN A 51 1.09 -5.57 18.93
C GLN A 51 1.70 -6.86 19.52
N SER A 52 1.00 -7.49 20.47
CA SER A 52 1.44 -8.74 21.10
C SER A 52 1.48 -9.92 20.12
N GLU A 53 0.47 -10.04 19.24
CA GLU A 53 0.44 -11.05 18.18
C GLU A 53 1.61 -10.83 17.21
N ILE A 54 1.79 -9.59 16.74
CA ILE A 54 2.88 -9.26 15.82
C ILE A 54 4.25 -9.54 16.44
N ALA A 55 4.45 -9.19 17.71
CA ALA A 55 5.69 -9.47 18.43
C ALA A 55 5.96 -10.97 18.57
N SER A 56 4.92 -11.78 18.82
CA SER A 56 5.05 -13.24 18.92
C SER A 56 5.50 -13.88 17.61
N ILE A 57 4.99 -13.38 16.48
CA ILE A 57 5.40 -13.83 15.14
C ILE A 57 6.88 -13.48 14.90
N ARG A 58 7.32 -12.27 15.26
CA ARG A 58 8.72 -11.83 15.07
C ARG A 58 9.74 -12.61 15.90
N GLN A 59 9.32 -13.19 17.03
CA GLN A 59 10.17 -14.05 17.85
C GLN A 59 10.36 -15.45 17.25
N ASP A 60 9.50 -15.85 16.31
CA ASP A 60 9.65 -17.11 15.58
C ASP A 60 10.77 -17.02 14.53
N THR A 61 12.00 -17.23 14.99
CA THR A 61 13.19 -17.28 14.13
C THR A 61 13.20 -18.43 13.11
N ALA A 62 12.24 -19.37 13.19
CA ALA A 62 12.07 -20.41 12.19
C ALA A 62 11.20 -19.96 10.99
N SER A 63 10.66 -18.74 11.02
CA SER A 63 10.04 -18.10 9.85
C SER A 63 11.13 -17.44 8.99
N ALA A 64 11.17 -17.77 7.70
CA ALA A 64 12.05 -17.09 6.73
C ALA A 64 11.33 -15.93 6.04
N GLU A 65 10.03 -15.76 6.28
CA GLU A 65 9.16 -14.79 5.65
C GLU A 65 9.40 -13.38 6.23
N THR A 66 9.72 -12.42 5.36
CA THR A 66 9.77 -11.01 5.74
C THR A 66 8.36 -10.42 5.68
N PHE A 67 7.94 -9.74 6.74
CA PHE A 67 6.62 -9.14 6.79
C PHE A 67 6.60 -7.78 7.48
N THR A 68 5.55 -7.02 7.18
CA THR A 68 5.24 -5.75 7.82
C THR A 68 3.77 -5.73 8.24
N ALA A 69 3.51 -5.55 9.52
CA ALA A 69 2.16 -5.25 10.01
C ALA A 69 1.93 -3.74 9.92
N TRP A 70 0.74 -3.31 9.50
CA TRP A 70 0.47 -1.89 9.31
C TRP A 70 -1.02 -1.53 9.42
N THR A 71 -1.26 -0.27 9.75
CA THR A 71 -2.56 0.39 9.73
C THR A 71 -2.44 1.75 9.05
N GLU A 72 -3.54 2.25 8.51
CA GLU A 72 -3.60 3.59 7.94
C GLU A 72 -4.56 4.46 8.75
N GLN A 73 -4.07 5.60 9.24
CA GLN A 73 -4.86 6.62 9.90
C GLN A 73 -5.12 7.77 8.94
N LYS A 74 -6.38 7.96 8.58
CA LYS A 74 -6.79 8.98 7.60
C LYS A 74 -6.75 10.38 8.19
N ASN A 75 -6.38 11.37 7.36
CA ASN A 75 -6.52 12.80 7.63
C ASN A 75 -5.95 13.24 9.00
N GLN A 76 -4.75 12.76 9.35
CA GLN A 76 -4.05 13.17 10.57
C GLN A 76 -3.21 14.42 10.31
N THR A 77 -3.06 15.25 11.34
CA THR A 77 -2.25 16.48 11.26
C THR A 77 -0.77 16.18 11.47
N VAL A 78 0.05 16.66 10.54
CA VAL A 78 1.52 16.66 10.61
C VAL A 78 1.98 18.10 10.60
N ARG A 79 2.98 18.45 11.43
CA ARG A 79 3.55 19.80 11.51
C ARG A 79 5.03 19.80 11.17
N ALA A 80 5.51 20.78 10.41
CA ALA A 80 6.94 21.02 10.25
C ALA A 80 7.49 21.83 11.43
N THR A 81 8.57 21.38 12.05
CA THR A 81 9.15 22.06 13.23
C THR A 81 9.79 23.40 12.87
N ILE A 82 10.36 23.51 11.66
CA ILE A 82 11.15 24.69 11.25
C ILE A 82 10.31 25.96 11.04
N ASN A 83 9.06 25.81 10.58
CA ASN A 83 8.20 26.93 10.17
C ASN A 83 6.80 26.85 10.76
N GLU A 84 6.53 25.84 11.61
CA GLU A 84 5.27 25.61 12.30
C GLU A 84 4.05 25.40 11.37
N ARG A 85 4.28 25.21 10.06
CA ARG A 85 3.22 24.87 9.11
C ARG A 85 2.70 23.48 9.39
N SER A 86 1.39 23.31 9.26
CA SER A 86 0.73 22.03 9.40
C SER A 86 -0.07 21.70 8.14
N SER A 87 -0.20 20.41 7.87
CA SER A 87 -1.08 19.88 6.84
C SER A 87 -1.65 18.54 7.31
N ASN A 88 -2.76 18.13 6.71
CA ASN A 88 -3.34 16.82 6.97
C ASN A 88 -2.91 15.81 5.91
N ALA A 89 -2.60 14.60 6.36
CA ALA A 89 -2.20 13.49 5.50
C ALA A 89 -2.71 12.15 6.03
N ASP A 90 -2.70 11.14 5.16
CA ASP A 90 -2.93 9.77 5.60
C ASP A 90 -1.62 9.17 6.12
N ILE A 91 -1.65 8.59 7.32
CA ILE A 91 -0.46 8.10 8.01
C ILE A 91 -0.46 6.58 8.00
N LEU A 92 0.58 6.00 7.42
CA LEU A 92 0.83 4.56 7.48
C LEU A 92 1.76 4.29 8.66
N LEU A 93 1.21 3.66 9.70
CA LEU A 93 1.95 3.21 10.87
C LEU A 93 2.42 1.79 10.62
N LEU A 94 3.73 1.58 10.65
CA LEU A 94 4.38 0.33 10.25
C LEU A 94 5.01 -0.38 11.45
N CYS A 95 4.95 -1.69 11.46
CA CYS A 95 5.82 -2.56 12.25
C CYS A 95 6.53 -3.48 11.26
N GLY A 96 7.68 -3.03 10.75
CA GLY A 96 8.47 -3.71 9.72
C GLY A 96 9.00 -2.76 8.64
N ASP A 97 9.71 -3.32 7.66
CA ASP A 97 10.22 -2.57 6.50
C ASP A 97 9.10 -1.95 5.67
N SER A 98 9.25 -0.69 5.27
CA SER A 98 8.27 -0.05 4.40
C SER A 98 8.18 -0.68 3.02
N HIS A 99 9.24 -1.35 2.54
CA HIS A 99 9.26 -2.00 1.23
C HIS A 99 8.16 -3.07 1.05
N SER A 100 7.75 -3.74 2.13
CA SER A 100 6.65 -4.73 2.08
C SER A 100 5.27 -4.08 1.90
N VAL A 101 5.15 -2.76 2.10
CA VAL A 101 3.89 -2.01 1.94
C VAL A 101 3.96 -1.10 0.71
N LEU A 102 5.11 -0.45 0.50
CA LEU A 102 5.40 0.46 -0.59
C LEU A 102 6.73 0.04 -1.24
N PRO A 103 6.72 -0.84 -2.27
CA PRO A 103 7.92 -1.46 -2.82
C PRO A 103 8.82 -0.53 -3.67
N TRP A 104 8.47 0.74 -3.82
CA TRP A 104 9.28 1.72 -4.56
C TRP A 104 9.68 2.90 -3.69
N GLY A 105 10.66 3.66 -4.17
CA GLY A 105 11.20 4.79 -3.43
C GLY A 105 12.22 4.34 -2.38
N LYS A 106 12.46 5.19 -1.38
CA LYS A 106 13.42 4.91 -0.30
C LYS A 106 12.77 3.94 0.70
N ASN A 107 13.50 2.94 1.17
CA ASN A 107 13.02 2.08 2.26
C ASN A 107 13.17 2.81 3.60
N LEU A 108 12.13 2.78 4.43
CA LEU A 108 12.20 3.08 5.85
C LEU A 108 12.36 1.73 6.59
N PRO A 109 13.55 1.43 7.12
CA PRO A 109 13.78 0.16 7.78
C PRO A 109 13.04 0.08 9.11
N GLU A 110 12.75 -1.15 9.54
CA GLU A 110 12.10 -1.41 10.84
C GLU A 110 12.83 -0.75 12.02
N SER A 111 14.16 -0.70 11.95
CA SER A 111 15.00 -0.11 13.00
C SER A 111 14.95 1.41 13.08
N ASP A 112 14.46 2.11 12.05
CA ASP A 112 14.43 3.59 12.00
C ASP A 112 13.11 4.11 12.58
N THR A 113 13.02 4.09 13.91
CA THR A 113 11.84 4.54 14.68
C THR A 113 11.71 6.06 14.77
N GLU A 114 12.76 6.80 14.40
CA GLU A 114 12.78 8.28 14.39
C GLU A 114 12.64 8.84 12.98
N GLY A 115 12.57 7.98 11.96
CA GLY A 115 12.45 8.36 10.57
C GLY A 115 11.02 8.37 10.06
N CYS A 116 10.78 9.17 9.02
CA CYS A 116 9.56 9.11 8.23
C CYS A 116 9.82 9.31 6.73
N ILE A 117 8.92 8.82 5.89
CA ILE A 117 8.87 9.12 4.45
C ILE A 117 7.62 9.95 4.18
N LEU A 118 7.75 11.04 3.41
CA LEU A 118 6.62 11.89 3.06
C LEU A 118 6.24 11.72 1.58
N GLY A 119 4.95 11.85 1.29
CA GLY A 119 4.48 12.07 -0.06
C GLY A 119 4.86 13.48 -0.56
N ALA A 120 5.08 13.61 -1.87
CA ALA A 120 5.54 14.86 -2.48
C ALA A 120 4.62 16.06 -2.19
N SER A 121 3.29 15.88 -2.22
CA SER A 121 2.34 16.97 -1.94
C SER A 121 2.37 17.39 -0.47
N LEU A 122 2.51 16.43 0.45
CA LEU A 122 2.67 16.74 1.88
C LEU A 122 3.95 17.54 2.13
N ALA A 123 5.06 17.16 1.49
CA ALA A 123 6.32 17.89 1.58
C ALA A 123 6.20 19.33 1.05
N GLU A 124 5.55 19.52 -0.10
CA GLU A 124 5.29 20.85 -0.66
C GLU A 124 4.43 21.72 0.26
N GLN A 125 3.40 21.15 0.87
CA GLN A 125 2.52 21.89 1.80
C GLN A 125 3.27 22.32 3.08
N LEU A 126 4.10 21.44 3.63
CA LEU A 126 4.84 21.69 4.86
C LEU A 126 6.04 22.62 4.64
N PHE A 127 6.80 22.42 3.56
CA PHE A 127 8.12 23.04 3.38
C PHE A 127 8.23 23.93 2.13
N GLY A 128 7.25 23.89 1.22
CA GLY A 128 7.28 24.62 -0.05
C GLY A 128 8.08 23.93 -1.16
N GLY A 129 8.50 22.68 -0.96
CA GLY A 129 9.24 21.88 -1.95
C GLY A 129 9.46 20.44 -1.49
N THR A 130 10.16 19.65 -2.30
CA THR A 130 10.43 18.23 -2.05
C THR A 130 11.88 17.93 -1.62
N GLU A 131 12.77 18.91 -1.66
CA GLU A 131 14.16 18.79 -1.17
C GLU A 131 14.21 19.01 0.36
N VAL A 132 13.65 18.07 1.11
CA VAL A 132 13.40 18.23 2.55
C VAL A 132 13.95 17.08 3.40
N GLU A 133 14.80 16.21 2.83
CA GLU A 133 15.49 15.18 3.62
C GLU A 133 16.32 15.82 4.74
N GLY A 134 16.25 15.23 5.94
CA GLY A 134 16.88 15.75 7.15
C GLY A 134 16.06 16.78 7.93
N GLN A 135 14.96 17.30 7.35
CA GLN A 135 14.06 18.20 8.07
C GLN A 135 13.27 17.45 9.15
N GLN A 136 12.84 18.17 10.18
CA GLN A 136 12.05 17.63 11.29
C GLN A 136 10.56 17.95 11.14
N ILE A 137 9.74 16.98 11.50
CA ILE A 137 8.29 17.12 11.63
C ILE A 137 7.84 16.65 13.01
N LEU A 138 6.70 17.14 13.46
CA LEU A 138 6.01 16.69 14.66
C LEU A 138 4.73 15.94 14.25
N TYR A 139 4.61 14.71 14.73
CA TYR A 139 3.41 13.89 14.59
C TYR A 139 3.15 13.11 15.88
N ASN A 140 1.93 13.22 16.41
CA ASN A 140 1.50 12.57 17.65
C ASN A 140 2.50 12.77 18.83
N GLY A 141 3.01 13.99 18.97
CA GLY A 141 3.99 14.35 20.01
C GLY A 141 5.42 13.84 19.77
N ARG A 142 5.67 13.10 18.69
CA ARG A 142 7.00 12.61 18.31
C ARG A 142 7.62 13.50 17.24
N GLU A 143 8.87 13.88 17.46
CA GLU A 143 9.68 14.52 16.43
C GLU A 143 10.29 13.44 15.53
N LEU A 144 10.06 13.54 14.23
CA LEU A 144 10.52 12.58 13.22
C LEU A 144 11.35 13.29 12.15
N THR A 145 12.43 12.64 11.74
CA THR A 145 13.29 13.13 10.66
C THR A 145 12.82 12.62 9.32
N VAL A 146 12.63 13.52 8.35
CA VAL A 146 12.31 13.15 6.97
C VAL A 146 13.49 12.41 6.35
N ARG A 147 13.30 11.13 6.07
CA ARG A 147 14.29 10.27 5.42
C ARG A 147 14.20 10.33 3.92
N GLY A 148 13.04 10.55 3.34
CA GLY A 148 12.88 10.55 1.89
C GLY A 148 11.50 10.99 1.45
N ILE A 149 11.38 11.23 0.15
CA ILE A 149 10.12 11.60 -0.50
C ILE A 149 9.67 10.53 -1.48
N VAL A 150 8.40 10.18 -1.43
CA VAL A 150 7.74 9.34 -2.43
C VAL A 150 6.88 10.21 -3.36
N LYS A 151 6.96 9.93 -4.68
CA LYS A 151 6.18 10.66 -5.69
C LYS A 151 4.69 10.30 -5.66
N GLU A 152 4.37 9.03 -5.47
CA GLU A 152 3.01 8.53 -5.36
C GLU A 152 2.99 7.39 -4.31
N PRO A 153 2.04 7.37 -3.37
CA PRO A 153 0.99 8.36 -3.14
C PRO A 153 1.52 9.72 -2.66
N GLN A 154 0.80 10.81 -2.97
CA GLN A 154 1.32 12.18 -2.80
C GLN A 154 1.06 12.81 -1.42
N ASN A 155 -0.04 12.48 -0.75
CA ASN A 155 -0.42 13.10 0.53
C ASN A 155 -0.44 12.09 1.68
N ILE A 156 0.71 11.45 1.90
CA ILE A 156 0.89 10.42 2.92
C ILE A 156 2.13 10.69 3.75
N MET A 157 2.20 10.02 4.91
CA MET A 157 3.44 9.81 5.65
C MET A 157 3.56 8.35 6.08
N LEU A 158 4.75 7.76 5.95
CA LEU A 158 5.08 6.45 6.51
C LEU A 158 6.01 6.66 7.70
N CYS A 159 5.72 6.02 8.83
CA CYS A 159 6.61 5.96 9.98
C CYS A 159 6.42 4.66 10.78
N GLN A 160 7.42 4.29 11.58
CA GLN A 160 7.26 3.13 12.47
C GLN A 160 6.26 3.47 13.59
N SER A 161 5.36 2.51 13.86
CA SER A 161 4.55 2.49 15.07
C SER A 161 5.48 2.38 16.26
N ALA A 162 5.59 3.43 17.06
CA ALA A 162 6.27 3.31 18.34
C ALA A 162 5.32 2.64 19.34
N ALA A 163 5.82 1.65 20.08
CA ALA A 163 5.29 1.40 21.41
C ALA A 163 5.49 2.71 22.19
N ASN A 164 4.48 3.19 22.89
CA ASN A 164 4.64 4.38 23.72
C ASN A 164 5.56 4.01 24.90
N ASP A 165 6.87 4.15 24.73
CA ASP A 165 7.82 4.12 25.84
C ASP A 165 7.66 5.44 26.61
N GLU A 166 6.92 5.39 27.72
CA GLU A 166 6.99 6.42 28.74
C GLU A 166 8.41 6.44 29.32
N THR A 167 9.29 7.25 28.75
CA THR A 167 10.53 7.65 29.43
C THR A 167 10.89 9.11 29.15
N ALA A 168 9.96 10.00 29.45
CA ALA A 168 10.33 11.37 29.82
C ALA A 168 10.24 11.47 31.35
N SER A 169 11.23 10.89 32.05
CA SER A 169 11.44 11.16 33.48
C SER A 169 11.93 12.60 33.63
N GLY A 170 11.01 13.55 33.55
CA GLY A 170 11.22 14.91 34.00
C GLY A 170 11.33 14.89 35.52
N THR A 171 12.54 15.03 36.03
CA THR A 171 12.83 15.26 37.45
C THR A 171 12.03 16.47 37.94
N GLN A 172 10.93 16.22 38.66
CA GLN A 172 10.19 17.26 39.37
C GLN A 172 10.68 17.32 40.82
N THR A 173 11.58 18.25 41.08
CA THR A 173 11.70 18.93 42.37
C THR A 173 10.47 19.83 42.60
N GLY A 174 9.73 19.65 43.70
CA GLY A 174 8.83 20.69 44.19
C GLY A 174 7.64 20.25 45.04
N SER A 175 7.71 20.57 46.32
CA SER A 175 6.69 20.63 47.38
C SER A 175 5.22 20.90 46.99
N ASN A 176 4.34 20.18 47.70
CA ASN A 176 3.04 20.56 48.30
C ASN A 176 2.13 21.60 47.62
N GLY A 177 0.88 21.15 47.36
CA GLY A 177 -0.32 21.92 47.71
C GLY A 177 -1.46 21.85 46.70
N ASN A 178 -2.50 21.07 47.03
CA ASN A 178 -3.90 21.12 46.57
C ASN A 178 -4.21 21.37 45.09
N GLN A 179 -4.83 20.38 44.42
CA GLN A 179 -6.01 20.65 43.58
C GLN A 179 -6.79 19.38 43.21
N GLN A 180 -8.07 19.64 42.96
CA GLN A 180 -9.17 18.76 42.62
C GLN A 180 -8.85 17.47 41.86
N THR A 181 -9.42 16.38 42.38
CA THR A 181 -9.74 15.13 41.69
C THR A 181 -10.63 15.40 40.48
N GLY A 182 -10.01 15.58 39.32
CA GLY A 182 -10.58 15.22 38.03
C GLY A 182 -9.89 13.95 37.57
N SER A 183 -10.65 12.86 37.45
CA SER A 183 -10.20 11.61 36.88
C SER A 183 -9.91 11.81 35.39
N SER A 184 -8.66 12.11 35.05
CA SER A 184 -8.17 12.04 33.68
C SER A 184 -8.01 10.57 33.31
N GLU A 185 -9.01 10.02 32.62
CA GLU A 185 -8.87 8.77 31.87
C GLU A 185 -7.89 9.03 30.72
N ASN A 186 -6.59 8.81 30.97
CA ASN A 186 -5.60 8.68 29.90
C ASN A 186 -5.90 7.40 29.15
N ASN A 187 -6.79 7.49 28.16
CA ASN A 187 -7.10 6.40 27.24
C ASN A 187 -5.94 6.29 26.23
N GLN A 188 -4.81 5.76 26.68
CA GLN A 188 -3.64 5.45 25.84
C GLN A 188 -4.01 4.27 24.94
N GLN A 189 -4.35 4.58 23.70
CA GLN A 189 -4.83 3.60 22.74
C GLN A 189 -3.64 2.80 22.18
N GLU A 190 -3.61 1.50 22.49
CA GLU A 190 -2.66 0.54 21.93
C GLU A 190 -2.79 0.52 20.40
N ILE A 191 -1.67 0.50 19.67
CA ILE A 191 -1.67 0.49 18.21
C ILE A 191 -1.98 -0.94 17.74
N CYS A 192 -3.13 -1.11 17.09
CA CYS A 192 -3.48 -2.35 16.38
C CYS A 192 -3.37 -2.15 14.86
N TYR A 193 -3.13 -3.25 14.15
CA TYR A 193 -2.85 -3.27 12.72
C TYR A 193 -4.03 -3.88 11.96
N ASP A 194 -4.45 -3.20 10.90
CA ASP A 194 -5.52 -3.70 10.02
C ASP A 194 -4.99 -4.80 9.08
N LYS A 195 -3.69 -4.76 8.75
CA LYS A 195 -3.10 -5.54 7.66
C LYS A 195 -1.72 -6.06 7.99
N ILE A 196 -1.37 -7.18 7.36
CA ILE A 196 -0.02 -7.75 7.32
C ILE A 196 0.36 -7.93 5.86
N SER A 197 1.46 -7.32 5.43
CA SER A 197 2.02 -7.52 4.09
C SER A 197 3.24 -8.43 4.17
N LEU A 198 3.15 -9.57 3.49
CA LEU A 198 4.20 -10.56 3.35
C LEU A 198 4.98 -10.30 2.07
N LEU A 199 6.30 -10.16 2.17
CA LEU A 199 7.20 -10.15 1.03
C LEU A 199 7.69 -11.57 0.78
N TYR A 200 7.42 -12.11 -0.40
CA TYR A 200 7.90 -13.44 -0.78
C TYR A 200 8.91 -13.35 -1.92
N THR A 201 9.99 -14.12 -1.80
CA THR A 201 11.08 -14.15 -2.78
C THR A 201 11.01 -15.38 -3.69
N ASP A 202 10.29 -16.42 -3.27
CA ASP A 202 10.17 -17.68 -3.99
C ASP A 202 8.90 -17.70 -4.87
N LYS A 203 9.09 -17.37 -6.16
CA LYS A 203 8.03 -17.42 -7.18
C LYS A 203 7.59 -18.84 -7.55
N SER A 204 8.25 -19.89 -7.04
CA SER A 204 7.90 -21.29 -7.35
C SER A 204 6.79 -21.85 -6.46
N LYS A 205 6.60 -21.28 -5.26
CA LYS A 205 5.49 -21.63 -4.38
C LYS A 205 4.24 -20.86 -4.78
N ALA A 206 3.09 -21.54 -4.77
CA ALA A 206 1.81 -20.90 -4.98
C ALA A 206 1.58 -19.83 -3.90
N ILE A 207 1.43 -18.58 -4.32
CA ILE A 207 1.26 -17.37 -3.49
C ILE A 207 0.21 -17.59 -2.39
N ASN A 208 -0.95 -18.13 -2.77
CA ASN A 208 -2.06 -18.42 -1.86
C ASN A 208 -1.69 -19.42 -0.76
N ARG A 209 -0.82 -20.39 -1.07
CA ARG A 209 -0.40 -21.40 -0.11
C ARG A 209 0.48 -20.78 0.98
N THR A 210 1.40 -19.88 0.61
CA THR A 210 2.29 -19.19 1.57
C THR A 210 1.48 -18.38 2.59
N ALA A 211 0.52 -17.57 2.13
CA ALA A 211 -0.28 -16.75 3.03
C ALA A 211 -1.25 -17.58 3.89
N ALA A 212 -1.85 -18.64 3.33
CA ALA A 212 -2.69 -19.55 4.12
C ALA A 212 -1.89 -20.33 5.18
N GLU A 213 -0.68 -20.77 4.84
CA GLU A 213 0.24 -21.40 5.80
C GLU A 213 0.66 -20.41 6.91
N PHE A 214 0.91 -19.14 6.57
CA PHE A 214 1.23 -18.10 7.54
C PHE A 214 0.06 -17.85 8.52
N ILE A 215 -1.16 -17.66 8.00
CA ILE A 215 -2.37 -17.46 8.81
C ILE A 215 -2.59 -18.66 9.75
N SER A 216 -2.50 -19.88 9.21
CA SER A 216 -2.71 -21.12 9.97
C SER A 216 -1.64 -21.35 11.04
N ARG A 217 -0.36 -21.08 10.72
CA ARG A 217 0.77 -21.26 11.65
C ARG A 217 0.63 -20.40 12.90
N TYR A 218 0.19 -19.15 12.74
CA TYR A 218 0.09 -18.18 13.83
C TYR A 218 -1.33 -18.00 14.37
N GLY A 219 -2.31 -18.74 13.86
CA GLY A 219 -3.69 -18.69 14.35
C GLY A 219 -4.37 -17.33 14.13
N LEU A 220 -4.01 -16.63 13.06
CA LEU A 220 -4.50 -15.28 12.79
C LEU A 220 -5.94 -15.31 12.26
N ASP A 221 -6.78 -14.39 12.73
CA ASP A 221 -8.07 -14.11 12.08
C ASP A 221 -7.86 -13.10 10.96
N GLY A 222 -7.66 -13.61 9.75
CA GLY A 222 -7.41 -12.77 8.59
C GLY A 222 -7.74 -13.43 7.27
N GLN A 223 -8.05 -12.60 6.29
CA GLN A 223 -8.38 -12.99 4.92
C GLN A 223 -7.34 -12.44 3.94
N ILE A 224 -7.02 -13.23 2.91
CA ILE A 224 -6.03 -12.83 1.90
C ILE A 224 -6.69 -11.86 0.91
N LEU A 225 -6.07 -10.71 0.67
CA LEU A 225 -6.52 -9.76 -0.34
C LEU A 225 -5.92 -10.09 -1.70
N HIS A 226 -6.75 -10.74 -2.54
CA HIS A 226 -6.36 -11.13 -3.89
C HIS A 226 -6.48 -9.98 -4.90
N TYR A 227 -5.58 -9.00 -4.82
CA TYR A 227 -5.49 -7.95 -5.85
C TYR A 227 -4.96 -8.49 -7.19
N GLU A 228 -4.30 -9.65 -7.17
CA GLU A 228 -3.67 -10.30 -8.33
C GLU A 228 -4.67 -10.72 -9.41
N TYR A 229 -5.92 -11.04 -9.07
CA TYR A 229 -6.96 -11.35 -10.06
C TYR A 229 -7.22 -10.20 -11.03
N LYS A 230 -6.89 -8.97 -10.65
CA LYS A 230 -6.99 -7.79 -11.53
C LYS A 230 -5.70 -7.54 -12.33
N ARG A 231 -4.60 -8.24 -12.04
CA ARG A 231 -3.25 -7.98 -12.56
C ARG A 231 -3.00 -8.49 -13.97
N ASN A 232 -3.69 -9.50 -14.48
CA ASN A 232 -3.46 -10.01 -15.85
C ASN A 232 -4.72 -10.70 -16.38
N LEU A 233 -4.97 -10.72 -17.70
CA LEU A 233 -5.96 -11.59 -18.33
C LEU A 233 -5.74 -13.09 -18.02
N SER A 234 -4.63 -13.48 -17.36
CA SER A 234 -4.43 -14.82 -16.82
C SER A 234 -5.46 -15.22 -15.76
N TRP A 235 -6.19 -14.28 -15.13
CA TRP A 235 -7.35 -14.65 -14.31
C TRP A 235 -8.32 -15.50 -15.14
N PHE A 236 -8.47 -15.22 -16.44
CA PHE A 236 -9.28 -16.05 -17.33
C PHE A 236 -8.66 -17.43 -17.54
N THR A 237 -7.34 -17.57 -17.56
CA THR A 237 -6.68 -18.89 -17.71
C THR A 237 -6.69 -19.71 -16.42
N ASP A 238 -6.56 -19.05 -15.26
CA ASP A 238 -6.64 -19.68 -13.94
C ASP A 238 -8.09 -20.09 -13.61
N LEU A 239 -9.07 -19.43 -14.24
CA LEU A 239 -10.47 -19.81 -14.21
C LEU A 239 -10.81 -21.05 -15.04
N ILE A 240 -10.01 -21.38 -16.05
CA ILE A 240 -10.26 -22.54 -16.90
C ILE A 240 -10.10 -23.78 -16.02
N PRO A 241 -11.18 -24.51 -15.71
CA PRO A 241 -11.06 -25.77 -15.00
C PRO A 241 -10.19 -26.71 -15.84
N GLY A 242 -9.55 -27.71 -15.22
CA GLY A 242 -8.58 -28.60 -15.89
C GLY A 242 -9.08 -29.25 -17.19
N LYS A 243 -10.38 -29.18 -17.50
CA LYS A 243 -10.97 -29.41 -18.82
C LYS A 243 -11.93 -28.26 -19.18
N TRP A 244 -11.83 -27.75 -20.41
CA TRP A 244 -12.73 -26.71 -20.95
C TRP A 244 -14.23 -27.05 -20.88
N SER A 245 -14.58 -28.33 -20.87
CA SER A 245 -15.96 -28.82 -20.79
C SER A 245 -16.53 -28.90 -19.38
N ASP A 246 -15.75 -28.57 -18.34
CA ASP A 246 -16.22 -28.62 -16.96
C ASP A 246 -16.98 -27.34 -16.57
N PHE A 247 -18.21 -27.24 -17.08
CA PHE A 247 -19.10 -26.11 -16.82
C PHE A 247 -19.43 -25.91 -15.33
N SER A 248 -19.32 -26.97 -14.52
CA SER A 248 -19.50 -26.89 -13.06
C SER A 248 -18.29 -26.21 -12.41
N GLY A 249 -17.08 -26.57 -12.83
CA GLY A 249 -15.85 -25.88 -12.44
C GLY A 249 -15.85 -24.40 -12.82
N TRP A 250 -16.31 -24.06 -14.04
CA TRP A 250 -16.50 -22.66 -14.45
C TRP A 250 -17.45 -21.91 -13.52
N LYS A 251 -18.59 -22.53 -13.16
CA LYS A 251 -19.59 -21.92 -12.29
C LYS A 251 -19.07 -21.71 -10.87
N GLU A 252 -18.31 -22.67 -10.34
CA GLU A 252 -17.75 -22.57 -8.99
C GLU A 252 -16.64 -21.52 -8.94
N ASN A 253 -15.70 -21.54 -9.89
CA ASN A 253 -14.65 -20.53 -10.00
C ASN A 253 -15.22 -19.11 -10.17
N LEU A 254 -16.30 -18.95 -10.95
CA LEU A 254 -16.98 -17.67 -11.11
C LEU A 254 -17.64 -17.19 -9.80
N LYS A 255 -18.21 -18.08 -8.99
CA LYS A 255 -18.74 -17.71 -7.67
C LYS A 255 -17.62 -17.24 -6.74
N THR A 256 -16.47 -17.92 -6.75
CA THR A 256 -15.31 -17.54 -5.95
C THR A 256 -14.83 -16.14 -6.33
N LEU A 257 -14.74 -15.81 -7.62
CA LEU A 257 -14.42 -14.44 -8.03
C LEU A 257 -15.49 -13.42 -7.62
N GLN A 258 -16.77 -13.78 -7.68
CA GLN A 258 -17.84 -12.90 -7.22
C GLN A 258 -17.79 -12.67 -5.70
N SER A 259 -17.43 -13.67 -4.91
CA SER A 259 -17.20 -13.49 -3.47
C SER A 259 -15.96 -12.66 -3.19
N ASP A 260 -14.85 -12.92 -3.89
CA ASP A 260 -13.61 -12.17 -3.73
C ASP A 260 -13.79 -10.71 -4.14
N GLU A 261 -14.55 -10.45 -5.20
CA GLU A 261 -14.89 -9.08 -5.61
C GLU A 261 -15.82 -8.39 -4.59
N LYS A 262 -16.75 -9.12 -3.96
CA LYS A 262 -17.59 -8.59 -2.88
C LYS A 262 -16.76 -8.24 -1.65
N ILE A 263 -15.83 -9.10 -1.27
CA ILE A 263 -14.87 -8.86 -0.18
C ILE A 263 -14.06 -7.61 -0.51
N LEU A 264 -13.44 -7.55 -1.69
CA LEU A 264 -12.69 -6.38 -2.14
C LEU A 264 -13.54 -5.10 -2.23
N LYS A 265 -14.85 -5.18 -2.46
CA LYS A 265 -15.75 -4.00 -2.46
C LYS A 265 -16.12 -3.54 -1.06
N GLN A 266 -16.26 -4.46 -0.11
CA GLN A 266 -16.63 -4.17 1.28
C GLN A 266 -15.43 -3.70 2.11
N CYS A 267 -14.21 -4.14 1.78
CA CYS A 267 -13.02 -3.68 2.47
C CYS A 267 -12.71 -2.21 2.16
N GLU A 268 -12.47 -1.43 3.22
CA GLU A 268 -11.89 -0.11 3.13
C GLU A 268 -10.49 -0.22 2.53
N LYS A 269 -10.33 0.40 1.36
CA LYS A 269 -9.05 0.38 0.65
C LYS A 269 -8.17 1.45 1.23
N SER A 270 -6.95 1.06 1.53
CA SER A 270 -5.91 2.01 1.87
C SER A 270 -5.58 2.93 0.69
N THR A 271 -4.88 4.01 0.95
CA THR A 271 -4.37 4.89 -0.11
C THR A 271 -3.43 4.14 -1.06
N VAL A 272 -2.61 3.23 -0.54
CA VAL A 272 -1.68 2.42 -1.35
C VAL A 272 -2.42 1.44 -2.26
N GLU A 273 -3.43 0.73 -1.73
CA GLU A 273 -4.23 -0.22 -2.53
C GLU A 273 -5.10 0.50 -3.57
N SER A 274 -5.64 1.67 -3.23
CA SER A 274 -6.40 2.50 -4.17
C SER A 274 -5.54 2.94 -5.34
N LEU A 275 -4.31 3.38 -5.07
CA LEU A 275 -3.32 3.74 -6.08
C LEU A 275 -2.96 2.54 -6.97
N TYR A 276 -2.74 1.37 -6.38
CA TYR A 276 -2.46 0.15 -7.13
C TYR A 276 -3.59 -0.22 -8.09
N LEU A 277 -4.84 -0.19 -7.62
CA LEU A 277 -6.02 -0.46 -8.44
C LEU A 277 -6.19 0.58 -9.56
N GLU A 278 -5.90 1.84 -9.28
CA GLU A 278 -5.90 2.90 -10.28
C GLU A 278 -4.86 2.63 -11.39
N TRP A 279 -3.65 2.20 -11.03
CA TRP A 279 -2.62 1.83 -12.00
C TRP A 279 -3.03 0.64 -12.87
N ILE A 280 -3.62 -0.40 -12.28
CA ILE A 280 -4.19 -1.53 -13.04
C ILE A 280 -5.23 -1.03 -14.04
N TRP A 281 -6.15 -0.19 -13.57
CA TRP A 281 -7.22 0.34 -14.42
C TRP A 281 -6.67 1.18 -15.58
N LYS A 282 -5.72 2.08 -15.29
CA LYS A 282 -5.04 2.90 -16.32
C LYS A 282 -4.31 2.01 -17.32
N ARG A 283 -3.55 1.02 -16.86
CA ARG A 283 -2.85 0.05 -17.71
C ARG A 283 -3.81 -0.65 -18.68
N ASN A 284 -4.91 -1.21 -18.16
CA ASN A 284 -5.88 -1.95 -18.96
C ASN A 284 -6.58 -1.03 -19.99
N ASN A 285 -6.90 0.21 -19.61
CA ASN A 285 -7.44 1.20 -20.54
C ASN A 285 -6.44 1.61 -21.61
N CYS A 286 -5.17 1.80 -21.26
CA CYS A 286 -4.13 2.10 -22.25
C CYS A 286 -3.99 0.94 -23.26
N PHE A 287 -4.03 -0.32 -22.81
CA PHE A 287 -4.05 -1.48 -23.70
C PHE A 287 -5.27 -1.50 -24.62
N LEU A 288 -6.47 -1.29 -24.07
CA LEU A 288 -7.70 -1.25 -24.86
C LEU A 288 -7.67 -0.14 -25.93
N MET A 289 -7.23 1.07 -25.55
CA MET A 289 -7.09 2.18 -26.49
C MET A 289 -6.05 1.87 -27.56
N CYS A 290 -4.94 1.21 -27.22
CA CYS A 290 -3.96 0.77 -28.20
C CYS A 290 -4.56 -0.20 -29.24
N LEU A 291 -5.41 -1.14 -28.81
CA LEU A 291 -6.11 -2.07 -29.72
C LEU A 291 -7.09 -1.36 -30.64
N VAL A 292 -7.92 -0.47 -30.08
CA VAL A 292 -8.89 0.34 -30.87
C VAL A 292 -8.18 1.17 -31.92
N MET A 293 -7.03 1.77 -31.58
CA MET A 293 -6.26 2.59 -32.52
C MET A 293 -5.57 1.74 -33.61
N ALA A 294 -5.22 0.48 -33.31
CA ALA A 294 -4.70 -0.46 -34.29
C ALA A 294 -5.78 -0.93 -35.29
N GLU A 295 -7.04 -1.01 -34.88
CA GLU A 295 -8.17 -1.33 -35.78
C GLU A 295 -8.56 -0.16 -36.70
N LEU A 296 -8.24 1.07 -36.31
CA LEU A 296 -8.51 2.30 -37.08
C LEU A 296 -7.40 2.69 -38.08
N LEU A 297 -6.29 1.94 -38.10
CA LEU A 297 -5.06 2.19 -38.86
C LEU A 297 -5.13 1.64 -40.30
#